data_AF-A0A524HN68-F1
#
_entry.id   AF-A0A524HN68-F1
#
_cell.length_a   1.000
_cell.length_b   1.000
_cell.length_c   1.000
_cell.angle_alpha   90.00
_cell.angle_beta   90.00
_cell.angle_gamma   90.00
#
_symmetry.space_group_name_H-M   'P 1'
#
loop_
_entity.id
_entity.type
_entity.pdbx_description
1 polymer ?
#
loop_
_entity_poly.entity_id
_entity_poly.type
_entity_poly.pdbx_seq_one_letter_code
_entity_poly.pdbx_strand_id
1 'polypeptide(L)'
;MQSRSALLGTTLLAGVLILVSPRLSLSPGPMTRGHEAIGNDCLACHTPLRGLPAAKCIGCHALDSVAITGRGALPPTRADTALAGMHKSFAETDCLECHTDHAGPDPANATVEFSHEALSRDFRQQCTTCHDGNRPVDELHQDLGDDCGACHTTTEWKPATFEHEDVTGSRTCLACHQRGRPADELHRQAGDDCAACHTTTEWKPATVDHEKFATSRTCTDCHLRARPADELHRQVGDECKDCHTTTEWKPATFNHQKFATSRTCTDCHLRARPADELHRQAGDECNDCHTTTEWKPATVDHQKFSRQACSTCHDQKRPADELHRQAGDECKDCHTTTEWKPATVDHQKLSRQACTTCHDQKRPADELHRQAGNDCAACHTTTEWKPATVDHQKLARQACTTCHDLKRPADELHRQVGNDCGACHTTRAWAPATFEHDQYFVLDRDHQATCRTCHTDTGNYKSYTCYGCHEHSQSRILSKHREERISDIGDCVRCHRSANEHEGGHEGGRERGRRDNHEDDDD
;
A
#
# COMPACT_ATOMS: atom_id res chain seq x y z
N MET A 1 135.54 -32.89 -18.62
CA MET A 1 135.07 -34.28 -18.81
C MET A 1 134.84 -34.86 -17.41
N GLN A 2 133.72 -35.55 -17.17
CA GLN A 2 133.09 -35.83 -15.84
C GLN A 2 132.37 -34.58 -15.29
N SER A 3 131.06 -34.45 -15.13
CA SER A 3 129.98 -35.39 -14.82
C SER A 3 128.69 -34.96 -15.55
N ARG A 4 128.37 -35.61 -16.68
CA ARG A 4 127.06 -35.51 -17.37
C ARG A 4 126.26 -36.81 -17.27
N SER A 5 126.68 -37.74 -16.42
CA SER A 5 126.15 -39.11 -16.34
C SER A 5 125.28 -39.38 -15.11
N ALA A 6 125.10 -38.39 -14.22
CA ALA A 6 124.34 -38.58 -12.97
C ALA A 6 122.85 -38.19 -13.04
N LEU A 7 122.44 -37.36 -14.02
CA LEU A 7 121.03 -36.91 -14.12
C LEU A 7 120.14 -37.75 -15.05
N LEU A 8 120.73 -38.52 -15.97
CA LEU A 8 119.99 -39.47 -16.82
C LEU A 8 119.72 -40.81 -16.11
N GLY A 9 120.51 -41.15 -15.09
CA GLY A 9 120.32 -42.38 -14.32
C GLY A 9 119.15 -42.31 -13.33
N THR A 10 118.89 -41.15 -12.74
CA THR A 10 117.81 -40.97 -11.75
C THR A 10 116.43 -40.79 -12.39
N THR A 11 116.35 -40.21 -13.58
CA THR A 11 115.09 -40.10 -14.34
C THR A 11 114.67 -41.41 -15.00
N LEU A 12 115.62 -42.22 -15.49
CA LEU A 12 115.32 -43.58 -15.96
C LEU A 12 114.99 -44.54 -14.81
N LEU A 13 115.66 -44.48 -13.65
CA LEU A 13 115.28 -45.33 -12.51
C LEU A 13 113.92 -44.95 -11.91
N ALA A 14 113.55 -43.66 -11.85
CA ALA A 14 112.23 -43.24 -11.38
C ALA A 14 111.10 -43.62 -12.37
N GLY A 15 111.35 -43.49 -13.68
CA GLY A 15 110.42 -43.95 -14.71
C GLY A 15 110.24 -45.48 -14.71
N VAL A 16 111.31 -46.24 -14.43
CA VAL A 16 111.25 -47.69 -14.30
C VAL A 16 110.61 -48.12 -12.97
N LEU A 17 110.78 -47.40 -11.86
CA LEU A 17 110.14 -47.74 -10.58
C LEU A 17 108.60 -47.55 -10.63
N ILE A 18 108.12 -46.53 -11.35
CA ILE A 18 106.68 -46.31 -11.61
C ILE A 18 106.10 -47.43 -12.50
N LEU A 19 106.90 -48.00 -13.40
CA LEU A 19 106.50 -49.11 -14.27
C LEU A 19 106.64 -50.50 -13.62
N VAL A 20 107.52 -50.66 -12.62
CA VAL A 20 107.87 -51.96 -12.02
C VAL A 20 107.19 -52.19 -10.66
N SER A 21 106.70 -51.17 -9.96
CA SER A 21 105.95 -51.33 -8.69
C SER A 21 104.95 -50.21 -8.41
N PRO A 22 103.83 -50.14 -9.15
CA PRO A 22 102.77 -49.13 -8.91
C PRO A 22 102.10 -49.22 -7.53
N ARG A 23 102.32 -50.31 -6.77
CA ARG A 23 101.71 -50.53 -5.44
C ARG A 23 102.20 -49.57 -4.35
N LEU A 24 103.42 -49.06 -4.45
CA LEU A 24 104.05 -48.30 -3.36
C LEU A 24 103.77 -46.79 -3.37
N SER A 25 103.19 -46.25 -4.45
CA SER A 25 103.01 -44.81 -4.59
C SER A 25 101.56 -44.31 -4.54
N LEU A 26 100.54 -45.18 -4.60
CA LEU A 26 99.13 -44.75 -4.77
C LEU A 26 98.07 -45.69 -4.15
N SER A 27 98.38 -46.61 -3.23
CA SER A 27 97.34 -47.52 -2.70
C SER A 27 96.45 -46.81 -1.65
N PRO A 28 95.17 -46.50 -1.93
CA PRO A 28 94.32 -45.70 -1.05
C PRO A 28 93.69 -46.53 0.10
N GLY A 29 94.20 -47.74 0.35
CA GLY A 29 93.55 -48.73 1.22
C GLY A 29 92.78 -49.81 0.44
N PRO A 30 92.16 -50.76 1.15
CA PRO A 30 91.42 -51.86 0.53
C PRO A 30 90.21 -51.36 -0.26
N MET A 31 89.85 -52.09 -1.31
CA MET A 31 88.62 -51.84 -2.09
C MET A 31 87.38 -52.20 -1.29
N THR A 32 86.23 -51.66 -1.70
CA THR A 32 84.94 -52.07 -1.14
C THR A 32 84.69 -53.57 -1.38
N ARG A 33 83.89 -54.19 -0.48
CA ARG A 33 83.62 -55.64 -0.48
C ARG A 33 83.14 -56.19 -1.82
N GLY A 34 82.38 -55.40 -2.58
CA GLY A 34 81.84 -55.80 -3.89
C GLY A 34 82.90 -55.96 -4.98
N HIS A 35 84.03 -55.28 -4.85
CA HIS A 35 85.11 -55.28 -5.84
C HIS A 35 86.38 -55.97 -5.33
N GLU A 36 86.36 -56.61 -4.15
CA GLU A 36 87.47 -57.42 -3.62
C GLU A 36 88.00 -58.44 -4.64
N ALA A 37 87.12 -59.01 -5.47
CA ALA A 37 87.46 -59.99 -6.51
C ALA A 37 88.33 -59.43 -7.65
N ILE A 38 88.35 -58.11 -7.87
CA ILE A 38 89.22 -57.43 -8.86
C ILE A 38 90.69 -57.46 -8.38
N GLY A 39 90.91 -57.65 -7.07
CA GLY A 39 92.22 -57.89 -6.48
C GLY A 39 93.19 -56.72 -6.69
N ASN A 40 94.24 -56.94 -7.48
CA ASN A 40 95.30 -55.95 -7.70
C ASN A 40 95.31 -55.37 -9.13
N ASP A 41 94.24 -55.58 -9.91
CA ASP A 41 94.14 -55.03 -11.26
C ASP A 41 93.66 -53.58 -11.25
N CYS A 42 94.55 -52.65 -10.88
CA CYS A 42 94.22 -51.22 -10.79
C CYS A 42 93.73 -50.63 -12.12
N LEU A 43 94.17 -51.19 -13.25
CA LEU A 43 93.85 -50.70 -14.59
C LEU A 43 92.45 -51.12 -15.07
N ALA A 44 91.78 -52.02 -14.33
CA ALA A 44 90.36 -52.30 -14.50
C ALA A 44 89.53 -51.01 -14.37
N CYS A 45 89.91 -50.12 -13.43
CA CYS A 45 89.19 -48.87 -13.18
C CYS A 45 89.98 -47.62 -13.60
N HIS A 46 91.31 -47.62 -13.46
CA HIS A 46 92.15 -46.47 -13.81
C HIS A 46 92.71 -46.53 -15.24
N THR A 47 92.68 -45.39 -15.92
CA THR A 47 93.41 -45.19 -17.17
C THR A 47 94.71 -44.43 -16.88
N PRO A 48 95.89 -44.93 -17.29
CA PRO A 48 97.17 -44.26 -17.04
C PRO A 48 97.13 -42.80 -17.46
N LEU A 49 97.56 -41.89 -16.58
CA LEU A 49 97.61 -40.43 -16.79
C LEU A 49 96.25 -39.72 -17.03
N ARG A 50 95.13 -40.44 -17.04
CA ARG A 50 93.77 -39.89 -17.22
C ARG A 50 92.84 -40.12 -16.03
N GLY A 51 93.37 -40.70 -14.94
CA GLY A 51 92.58 -40.97 -13.74
C GLY A 51 91.54 -42.05 -13.97
N LEU A 52 90.35 -41.87 -13.39
CA LEU A 52 89.27 -42.85 -13.41
C LEU A 52 88.09 -42.31 -14.25
N PRO A 53 87.98 -42.67 -15.55
CA PRO A 53 86.85 -42.21 -16.36
C PRO A 53 85.59 -42.99 -16.03
N ALA A 54 84.45 -42.31 -15.89
CA ALA A 54 83.16 -42.94 -15.55
C ALA A 54 82.72 -44.05 -16.52
N ALA A 55 83.16 -43.99 -17.78
CA ALA A 55 82.94 -45.05 -18.76
C ALA A 55 83.50 -46.41 -18.33
N LYS A 56 84.55 -46.45 -17.48
CA LYS A 56 85.08 -47.70 -16.91
C LYS A 56 84.09 -48.33 -15.92
N CYS A 57 83.41 -47.50 -15.11
CA CYS A 57 82.36 -47.97 -14.21
C CYS A 57 81.15 -48.48 -15.00
N ILE A 58 80.70 -47.72 -16.01
CA ILE A 58 79.53 -48.06 -16.82
C ILE A 58 79.75 -49.32 -17.67
N GLY A 59 81.00 -49.66 -17.99
CA GLY A 59 81.35 -50.89 -18.68
C GLY A 59 80.97 -52.17 -17.92
N CYS A 60 80.84 -52.09 -16.58
CA CYS A 60 80.41 -53.21 -15.74
C CYS A 60 79.04 -52.96 -15.09
N HIS A 61 78.67 -51.70 -14.83
CA HIS A 61 77.42 -51.31 -14.16
C HIS A 61 76.52 -50.50 -15.09
N ALA A 62 75.39 -51.06 -15.51
CA ALA A 62 74.42 -50.30 -16.28
C ALA A 62 73.58 -49.39 -15.36
N LEU A 63 73.37 -48.14 -15.77
CA LEU A 63 72.74 -47.09 -14.93
C LEU A 63 71.30 -47.42 -14.50
N ASP A 64 70.59 -48.22 -15.30
CA ASP A 64 69.22 -48.66 -15.03
C ASP A 64 69.13 -49.82 -14.03
N SER A 65 70.26 -50.47 -13.74
CA SER A 65 70.33 -51.70 -12.98
C SER A 65 71.42 -51.71 -11.92
N VAL A 66 72.24 -50.66 -11.79
CA VAL A 66 73.32 -50.53 -10.81
C VAL A 66 72.86 -50.77 -9.36
N ALA A 67 71.63 -50.37 -9.04
CA ALA A 67 70.99 -50.59 -7.74
C ALA A 67 70.52 -52.04 -7.50
N ILE A 68 70.46 -52.85 -8.55
CA ILE A 68 69.84 -54.18 -8.62
C ILE A 68 70.88 -55.27 -8.92
N THR A 69 71.96 -54.92 -9.62
CA THR A 69 73.12 -55.78 -9.90
C THR A 69 73.80 -56.17 -8.60
N GLY A 70 73.60 -57.43 -8.19
CA GLY A 70 74.14 -58.00 -6.95
C GLY A 70 73.12 -58.76 -6.10
N ARG A 71 71.81 -58.60 -6.34
CA ARG A 71 70.75 -59.29 -5.58
C ARG A 71 70.35 -60.68 -6.12
N GLY A 72 70.97 -61.16 -7.19
CA GLY A 72 70.55 -62.39 -7.85
C GLY A 72 69.10 -62.30 -8.36
N ALA A 73 68.34 -63.41 -8.30
CA ALA A 73 66.96 -63.49 -8.83
C ALA A 73 65.87 -62.93 -7.89
N LEU A 74 66.21 -62.04 -6.95
CA LEU A 74 65.23 -61.41 -6.06
C LEU A 74 64.55 -60.23 -6.77
N PRO A 75 63.22 -60.07 -6.64
CA PRO A 75 62.52 -58.92 -7.22
C PRO A 75 63.01 -57.61 -6.58
N PRO A 76 63.11 -56.51 -7.35
CA PRO A 76 63.53 -55.22 -6.83
C PRO A 76 62.51 -54.70 -5.81
N THR A 77 63.01 -54.19 -4.70
CA THR A 77 62.21 -53.47 -3.69
C THR A 77 61.88 -52.06 -4.17
N ARG A 78 60.93 -51.39 -3.52
CA ARG A 78 60.62 -49.96 -3.80
C ARG A 78 61.85 -49.07 -3.68
N ALA A 79 62.73 -49.33 -2.71
CA ALA A 79 64.00 -48.62 -2.55
C ALA A 79 64.95 -48.87 -3.74
N ASP A 80 64.99 -50.10 -4.26
CA ASP A 80 65.82 -50.42 -5.42
C ASP A 80 65.30 -49.73 -6.69
N THR A 81 63.98 -49.64 -6.86
CA THR A 81 63.35 -48.90 -7.97
C THR A 81 63.58 -47.40 -7.86
N ALA A 82 63.46 -46.82 -6.67
CA ALA A 82 63.76 -45.40 -6.43
C ALA A 82 65.24 -45.08 -6.69
N LEU A 83 66.15 -45.95 -6.23
CA LEU A 83 67.58 -45.80 -6.43
C LEU A 83 67.98 -45.98 -7.91
N ALA A 84 67.35 -46.88 -8.65
CA ALA A 84 67.53 -47.00 -10.11
C ALA A 84 67.01 -45.75 -10.85
N GLY A 85 65.86 -45.20 -10.43
CA GLY A 85 65.33 -43.93 -10.94
C GLY A 85 66.28 -42.75 -10.68
N MET A 86 66.87 -42.71 -9.49
CA MET A 86 67.88 -41.71 -9.11
C MET A 86 69.09 -41.77 -10.04
N HIS A 87 69.71 -42.95 -10.24
CA HIS A 87 70.87 -43.12 -11.12
C HIS A 87 70.57 -42.75 -12.58
N LYS A 88 69.35 -42.99 -13.06
CA LYS A 88 68.90 -42.56 -14.39
C LYS A 88 68.76 -41.04 -14.53
N SER A 89 68.58 -40.32 -13.43
CA SER A 89 68.31 -38.87 -13.45
C SER A 89 69.56 -37.99 -13.56
N PHE A 90 70.76 -38.55 -13.44
CA PHE A 90 72.02 -37.80 -13.55
C PHE A 90 72.46 -37.67 -15.02
N ALA A 91 72.62 -36.43 -15.49
CA ALA A 91 72.88 -36.14 -16.89
C ALA A 91 74.37 -36.19 -17.29
N GLU A 92 75.30 -36.16 -16.33
CA GLU A 92 76.74 -36.27 -16.58
C GLU A 92 77.38 -37.10 -15.45
N THR A 93 77.68 -38.36 -15.73
CA THR A 93 78.18 -39.33 -14.74
C THR A 93 79.61 -39.02 -14.33
N ASP A 94 79.79 -38.31 -13.22
CA ASP A 94 80.96 -38.47 -12.35
C ASP A 94 80.53 -39.29 -11.13
N CYS A 95 80.66 -40.62 -11.25
CA CYS A 95 80.24 -41.55 -10.20
C CYS A 95 80.96 -41.30 -8.86
N LEU A 96 82.13 -40.65 -8.90
CA LEU A 96 82.94 -40.38 -7.73
C LEU A 96 82.45 -39.18 -6.91
N GLU A 97 81.52 -38.38 -7.44
CA GLU A 97 80.88 -37.32 -6.66
C GLU A 97 80.06 -37.89 -5.49
N CYS A 98 79.54 -39.12 -5.63
CA CYS A 98 78.72 -39.77 -4.60
C CYS A 98 79.30 -41.09 -4.09
N HIS A 99 80.13 -41.79 -4.88
CA HIS A 99 80.68 -43.09 -4.51
C HIS A 99 82.20 -43.07 -4.35
N THR A 100 82.73 -43.78 -3.36
CA THR A 100 84.13 -44.19 -3.32
C THR A 100 84.25 -45.70 -3.40
N ASP A 101 85.24 -46.19 -4.14
CA ASP A 101 85.54 -47.62 -4.21
C ASP A 101 86.70 -48.06 -3.31
N HIS A 102 87.42 -47.08 -2.72
CA HIS A 102 88.43 -47.35 -1.72
C HIS A 102 87.89 -46.94 -0.36
N ALA A 103 88.02 -47.84 0.61
CA ALA A 103 87.56 -47.60 1.98
C ALA A 103 88.43 -46.56 2.72
N GLY A 104 89.60 -46.20 2.20
CA GLY A 104 90.52 -45.28 2.86
C GLY A 104 91.13 -45.88 4.14
N PRO A 105 92.08 -45.17 4.78
CA PRO A 105 92.49 -45.44 6.15
C PRO A 105 91.47 -44.94 7.20
N ASP A 106 90.54 -44.05 6.82
CA ASP A 106 89.44 -43.57 7.65
C ASP A 106 88.08 -43.83 6.96
N PRO A 107 87.26 -44.75 7.49
CA PRO A 107 85.95 -45.08 6.92
C PRO A 107 84.96 -43.90 6.91
N ALA A 108 85.17 -42.85 7.72
CA ALA A 108 84.28 -41.70 7.78
C ALA A 108 84.38 -40.78 6.55
N ASN A 109 85.49 -40.84 5.82
CA ASN A 109 85.66 -40.11 4.55
C ASN A 109 85.06 -40.85 3.34
N ALA A 110 84.45 -42.03 3.56
CA ALA A 110 83.83 -42.82 2.50
C ALA A 110 82.34 -42.51 2.28
N THR A 111 81.75 -41.60 3.06
CA THR A 111 80.35 -41.19 2.94
C THR A 111 80.25 -39.76 2.43
N VAL A 112 79.73 -39.59 1.22
CA VAL A 112 79.36 -38.27 0.69
C VAL A 112 78.00 -37.88 1.25
N GLU A 113 77.86 -36.65 1.76
CA GLU A 113 76.56 -36.10 2.15
C GLU A 113 75.71 -35.86 0.90
N PHE A 114 74.51 -36.44 0.87
CA PHE A 114 73.66 -36.40 -0.32
C PHE A 114 73.03 -35.01 -0.52
N SER A 115 73.29 -34.39 -1.68
CA SER A 115 72.67 -33.11 -2.09
C SER A 115 71.56 -33.33 -3.12
N HIS A 116 70.37 -32.77 -2.85
CA HIS A 116 69.26 -32.76 -3.79
C HIS A 116 69.54 -31.94 -5.06
N GLU A 117 70.53 -31.05 -5.06
CA GLU A 117 70.90 -30.25 -6.22
C GLU A 117 71.49 -31.09 -7.36
N ALA A 118 72.04 -32.26 -7.04
CA ALA A 118 72.58 -33.20 -8.01
C ALA A 118 71.48 -33.89 -8.84
N LEU A 119 70.24 -33.94 -8.34
CA LEU A 119 69.12 -34.56 -9.04
C LEU A 119 68.60 -33.68 -10.19
N SER A 120 67.96 -34.27 -11.20
CA SER A 120 67.27 -33.49 -12.23
C SER A 120 66.11 -32.69 -11.64
N ARG A 121 65.76 -31.54 -12.25
CA ARG A 121 64.67 -30.69 -11.76
C ARG A 121 63.35 -31.44 -11.63
N ASP A 122 63.03 -32.30 -12.59
CA ASP A 122 61.78 -33.07 -12.62
C ASP A 122 61.76 -34.16 -11.54
N PHE A 123 62.90 -34.80 -11.27
CA PHE A 123 62.98 -35.85 -10.26
C PHE A 123 62.98 -35.28 -8.84
N ARG A 124 63.53 -34.06 -8.63
CA ARG A 124 63.46 -33.35 -7.34
C ARG A 124 62.04 -33.10 -6.84
N GLN A 125 61.06 -33.00 -7.74
CA GLN A 125 59.66 -32.75 -7.39
C GLN A 125 58.90 -34.03 -6.99
N GLN A 126 59.52 -35.21 -7.14
CA GLN A 126 58.88 -36.51 -6.87
C GLN A 126 59.27 -37.02 -5.49
N CYS A 127 58.94 -36.26 -4.45
CA CYS A 127 59.38 -36.51 -3.08
C CYS A 127 58.98 -37.90 -2.58
N THR A 128 57.76 -38.37 -2.89
CA THR A 128 57.25 -39.68 -2.43
C THR A 128 57.94 -40.88 -3.07
N THR A 129 58.73 -40.68 -4.13
CA THR A 129 59.55 -41.76 -4.69
C THR A 129 60.58 -42.26 -3.69
N CYS A 130 61.16 -41.35 -2.89
CA CYS A 130 62.18 -41.68 -1.88
C CYS A 130 61.67 -41.56 -0.43
N HIS A 131 60.81 -40.58 -0.15
CA HIS A 131 60.46 -40.19 1.23
C HIS A 131 59.07 -40.64 1.71
N ASP A 132 58.34 -41.47 0.96
CA ASP A 132 56.98 -41.89 1.35
C ASP A 132 56.93 -42.64 2.69
N GLY A 133 57.98 -43.40 3.02
CA GLY A 133 58.07 -44.11 4.31
C GLY A 133 58.24 -43.20 5.53
N ASN A 134 58.64 -41.94 5.32
CA ASN A 134 58.87 -40.94 6.37
C ASN A 134 57.76 -39.89 6.44
N ARG A 135 56.76 -39.97 5.55
CA ARG A 135 55.65 -39.04 5.50
C ARG A 135 54.71 -39.29 6.69
N PRO A 136 54.37 -38.25 7.48
CA PRO A 136 53.34 -38.36 8.52
C PRO A 136 52.01 -38.83 7.94
N VAL A 137 51.30 -39.67 8.70
CA VAL A 137 49.95 -40.13 8.34
C VAL A 137 48.92 -39.19 8.98
N ASP A 138 48.83 -37.97 8.45
CA ASP A 138 47.82 -36.98 8.81
C ASP A 138 47.05 -36.47 7.59
N GLU A 139 46.00 -35.69 7.83
CA GLU A 139 45.08 -35.22 6.80
C GLU A 139 45.79 -34.31 5.78
N LEU A 140 46.64 -33.40 6.25
CA LEU A 140 47.31 -32.40 5.40
C LEU A 140 48.30 -33.06 4.43
N HIS A 141 49.11 -34.01 4.89
CA HIS A 141 50.07 -34.74 4.05
C HIS A 141 49.41 -35.73 3.08
N GLN A 142 48.16 -36.14 3.35
CA GLN A 142 47.38 -36.97 2.42
C GLN A 142 46.77 -36.15 1.30
N ASP A 143 46.27 -34.94 1.61
CA ASP A 143 45.55 -34.10 0.66
C ASP A 143 46.51 -33.38 -0.34
N LEU A 144 47.76 -33.09 0.07
CA LEU A 144 48.77 -32.39 -0.76
C LEU A 144 49.50 -33.24 -1.81
N GLY A 145 49.48 -34.57 -1.71
CA GLY A 145 50.23 -35.45 -2.64
C GLY A 145 51.75 -35.25 -2.57
N ASP A 146 52.39 -34.94 -3.70
CA ASP A 146 53.84 -34.73 -3.83
C ASP A 146 54.29 -33.27 -3.60
N ASP A 147 53.39 -32.33 -3.33
CA ASP A 147 53.72 -30.90 -3.20
C ASP A 147 54.29 -30.53 -1.82
N CYS A 148 55.30 -31.28 -1.36
CA CYS A 148 55.92 -31.08 -0.05
C CYS A 148 56.63 -29.71 0.02
N GLY A 149 57.12 -29.21 -1.12
CA GLY A 149 57.84 -27.95 -1.24
C GLY A 149 57.01 -26.71 -0.89
N ALA A 150 55.68 -26.84 -0.80
CA ALA A 150 54.80 -25.77 -0.33
C ALA A 150 55.02 -25.42 1.16
N CYS A 151 55.51 -26.37 1.97
CA CYS A 151 55.67 -26.19 3.41
C CYS A 151 57.08 -26.54 3.92
N HIS A 152 57.81 -27.38 3.17
CA HIS A 152 59.13 -27.88 3.56
C HIS A 152 60.22 -27.38 2.61
N THR A 153 61.35 -27.01 3.19
CA THR A 153 62.58 -26.74 2.42
C THR A 153 63.52 -27.94 2.50
N THR A 154 64.34 -28.17 1.49
CA THR A 154 65.32 -29.26 1.48
C THR A 154 66.53 -29.01 2.39
N THR A 155 66.73 -27.76 2.82
CA THR A 155 67.81 -27.34 3.73
C THR A 155 67.36 -27.31 5.19
N GLU A 156 66.09 -26.97 5.45
CA GLU A 156 65.48 -26.91 6.78
C GLU A 156 64.11 -27.58 6.73
N TRP A 157 64.08 -28.91 6.86
CA TRP A 157 62.84 -29.70 6.72
C TRP A 157 61.87 -29.52 7.89
N LYS A 158 62.38 -29.15 9.08
CA LYS A 158 61.58 -28.90 10.29
C LYS A 158 62.07 -27.63 11.00
N PRO A 159 61.16 -26.77 11.50
CA PRO A 159 59.70 -26.85 11.35
C PRO A 159 59.24 -26.56 9.92
N ALA A 160 58.07 -27.08 9.55
CA ALA A 160 57.41 -26.65 8.33
C ALA A 160 56.85 -25.24 8.52
N THR A 161 56.96 -24.38 7.52
CA THR A 161 56.40 -23.02 7.54
C THR A 161 55.47 -22.85 6.35
N PHE A 162 54.32 -22.22 6.56
CA PHE A 162 53.34 -22.00 5.50
C PHE A 162 52.55 -20.73 5.79
N GLU A 163 52.53 -19.81 4.83
CA GLU A 163 51.74 -18.58 4.89
C GLU A 163 50.58 -18.67 3.89
N HIS A 164 49.36 -18.36 4.33
CA HIS A 164 48.19 -18.44 3.44
C HIS A 164 48.24 -17.42 2.29
N GLU A 165 49.02 -16.34 2.43
CA GLU A 165 49.26 -15.36 1.37
C GLU A 165 50.00 -15.95 0.16
N ASP A 166 50.78 -17.02 0.37
CA ASP A 166 51.54 -17.70 -0.67
C ASP A 166 50.66 -18.60 -1.54
N VAL A 167 49.39 -18.83 -1.14
CA VAL A 167 48.39 -19.53 -1.94
C VAL A 167 47.92 -18.62 -3.08
N THR A 168 48.75 -18.50 -4.11
CA THR A 168 48.43 -17.75 -5.33
C THR A 168 48.12 -18.70 -6.50
N GLY A 169 47.04 -18.45 -7.23
CA GLY A 169 46.64 -19.23 -8.42
C GLY A 169 45.55 -20.28 -8.20
N SER A 170 45.50 -21.29 -9.09
CA SER A 170 44.40 -22.27 -9.29
C SER A 170 44.07 -23.20 -8.11
N ARG A 171 44.62 -22.99 -6.91
CA ARG A 171 44.36 -23.84 -5.75
C ARG A 171 43.18 -23.29 -4.95
N THR A 172 42.11 -24.07 -4.89
CA THR A 172 40.93 -23.73 -4.07
C THR A 172 41.21 -24.06 -2.61
N CYS A 173 40.53 -23.39 -1.67
CA CYS A 173 40.63 -23.69 -0.24
C CYS A 173 40.34 -25.17 0.05
N LEU A 174 39.43 -25.78 -0.72
CA LEU A 174 39.09 -27.19 -0.61
C LEU A 174 40.23 -28.13 -0.99
N ALA A 175 41.25 -27.69 -1.73
CA ALA A 175 42.42 -28.53 -2.00
C ALA A 175 43.15 -28.94 -0.71
N CYS A 176 43.08 -28.12 0.34
CA CYS A 176 43.71 -28.40 1.64
C CYS A 176 42.69 -28.61 2.77
N HIS A 177 41.48 -28.08 2.65
CA HIS A 177 40.48 -28.05 3.73
C HIS A 177 39.20 -28.85 3.45
N GLN A 178 39.23 -29.80 2.51
CA GLN A 178 38.04 -30.59 2.16
C GLN A 178 37.49 -31.39 3.35
N ARG A 179 38.37 -32.06 4.11
CA ARG A 179 37.97 -32.93 5.23
C ARG A 179 37.56 -32.16 6.49
N GLY A 180 38.14 -30.98 6.70
CA GLY A 180 37.81 -30.09 7.82
C GLY A 180 36.51 -29.30 7.65
N ARG A 181 35.90 -29.33 6.46
CA ARG A 181 34.66 -28.61 6.15
C ARG A 181 33.45 -29.26 6.82
N PRO A 182 32.68 -28.51 7.64
CA PRO A 182 31.42 -29.00 8.19
C PRO A 182 30.45 -29.45 7.09
N ALA A 183 29.73 -30.55 7.35
CA ALA A 183 28.77 -31.13 6.41
C ALA A 183 27.37 -30.47 6.45
N ASP A 184 27.28 -29.19 6.81
CA ASP A 184 26.01 -28.47 6.87
C ASP A 184 25.63 -27.82 5.51
N GLU A 185 24.40 -27.30 5.46
CA GLU A 185 23.85 -26.69 4.25
C GLU A 185 24.57 -25.39 3.87
N LEU A 186 24.92 -24.55 4.85
CA LEU A 186 25.54 -23.26 4.59
C LEU A 186 26.92 -23.46 3.94
N HIS A 187 27.73 -24.37 4.50
CA HIS A 187 29.00 -24.71 3.89
C HIS A 187 28.80 -25.29 2.50
N ARG A 188 27.84 -26.20 2.27
CA ARG A 188 27.55 -26.74 0.92
C ARG A 188 27.17 -25.64 -0.09
N GLN A 189 26.34 -24.68 0.29
CA GLN A 189 25.88 -23.60 -0.58
C GLN A 189 26.94 -22.53 -0.87
N ALA A 190 27.86 -22.31 0.07
CA ALA A 190 28.98 -21.37 -0.08
C ALA A 190 30.02 -21.84 -1.12
N GLY A 191 30.07 -23.13 -1.45
CA GLY A 191 31.01 -23.65 -2.44
C GLY A 191 32.47 -23.43 -2.02
N ASP A 192 33.24 -22.74 -2.87
CA ASP A 192 34.64 -22.38 -2.64
C ASP A 192 34.83 -20.97 -2.04
N ASP A 193 33.76 -20.19 -1.84
CA ASP A 193 33.79 -18.79 -1.40
C ASP A 193 34.00 -18.65 0.14
N CYS A 194 34.98 -19.38 0.67
CA CYS A 194 35.25 -19.45 2.12
C CYS A 194 35.58 -18.07 2.72
N ALA A 195 36.30 -17.23 1.97
CA ALA A 195 36.70 -15.88 2.36
C ALA A 195 35.54 -14.89 2.52
N ALA A 196 34.32 -15.28 2.16
CA ALA A 196 33.13 -14.50 2.44
C ALA A 196 32.70 -14.58 3.92
N CYS A 197 33.08 -15.64 4.63
CA CYS A 197 32.69 -15.87 6.02
C CYS A 197 33.87 -16.06 6.98
N HIS A 198 35.01 -16.55 6.47
CA HIS A 198 36.20 -16.85 7.25
C HIS A 198 37.35 -15.93 6.89
N THR A 199 38.19 -15.62 7.87
CA THR A 199 39.52 -15.02 7.67
C THR A 199 40.59 -16.04 8.02
N THR A 200 41.76 -15.93 7.39
CA THR A 200 42.89 -16.84 7.64
C THR A 200 43.53 -16.60 9.01
N THR A 201 43.34 -15.42 9.60
CA THR A 201 43.85 -15.05 10.93
C THR A 201 42.88 -15.43 12.07
N GLU A 202 41.57 -15.37 11.82
CA GLU A 202 40.52 -15.66 12.81
C GLU A 202 39.44 -16.55 12.19
N TRP A 203 39.76 -17.84 12.01
CA TRP A 203 38.87 -18.78 11.32
C TRP A 203 37.52 -19.03 12.03
N LYS A 204 37.49 -18.87 13.37
CA LYS A 204 36.27 -19.02 14.20
C LYS A 204 36.20 -17.90 15.25
N PRO A 205 35.00 -17.32 15.50
CA PRO A 205 33.74 -17.58 14.82
C PRO A 205 33.68 -16.98 13.41
N ALA A 206 33.01 -17.68 12.50
CA ALA A 206 32.75 -17.14 11.17
C ALA A 206 31.71 -16.02 11.25
N THR A 207 31.95 -14.92 10.54
CA THR A 207 30.99 -13.81 10.43
C THR A 207 30.59 -13.67 8.98
N VAL A 208 29.29 -13.76 8.69
CA VAL A 208 28.79 -13.65 7.31
C VAL A 208 28.59 -12.18 6.97
N ASP A 209 29.38 -11.70 6.01
CA ASP A 209 29.19 -10.39 5.40
C ASP A 209 28.23 -10.49 4.21
N HIS A 210 26.99 -10.05 4.41
CA HIS A 210 25.95 -10.12 3.38
C HIS A 210 26.20 -9.20 2.19
N GLU A 211 27.04 -8.16 2.32
CA GLU A 211 27.35 -7.26 1.20
C GLU A 211 28.14 -7.98 0.09
N LYS A 212 28.99 -8.94 0.47
CA LYS A 212 29.76 -9.76 -0.48
C LYS A 212 28.89 -10.64 -1.38
N PHE A 213 27.65 -10.90 -1.00
CA PHE A 213 26.71 -11.75 -1.74
C PHE A 213 25.62 -10.95 -2.47
N ALA A 214 25.54 -9.63 -2.25
CA ALA A 214 24.41 -8.80 -2.70
C ALA A 214 24.21 -8.75 -4.22
N THR A 215 25.25 -9.05 -5.01
CA THR A 215 25.21 -9.01 -6.48
C THR A 215 25.20 -10.40 -7.13
N SER A 216 25.51 -11.45 -6.38
CA SER A 216 25.73 -12.80 -6.91
C SER A 216 24.71 -13.83 -6.44
N ARG A 217 23.94 -13.51 -5.39
CA ARG A 217 22.92 -14.40 -4.80
C ARG A 217 21.69 -13.61 -4.36
N THR A 218 20.56 -14.30 -4.33
CA THR A 218 19.31 -13.83 -3.71
C THR A 218 19.20 -14.33 -2.27
N CYS A 219 18.37 -13.69 -1.45
CA CYS A 219 18.14 -14.11 -0.07
C CYS A 219 17.66 -15.57 0.01
N THR A 220 16.83 -16.00 -0.94
CA THR A 220 16.27 -17.35 -1.01
C THR A 220 17.29 -18.43 -1.35
N ASP A 221 18.40 -18.08 -2.00
CA ASP A 221 19.46 -19.07 -2.30
C ASP A 221 20.01 -19.71 -1.02
N CYS A 222 20.05 -18.94 0.08
CA CYS A 222 20.50 -19.40 1.39
C CYS A 222 19.34 -19.64 2.38
N HIS A 223 18.32 -18.77 2.39
CA HIS A 223 17.32 -18.71 3.46
C HIS A 223 15.96 -19.34 3.11
N LEU A 224 15.79 -19.99 1.96
CA LEU A 224 14.49 -20.53 1.53
C LEU A 224 13.83 -21.45 2.58
N ARG A 225 14.61 -22.31 3.25
CA ARG A 225 14.10 -23.23 4.28
C ARG A 225 13.82 -22.56 5.63
N ALA A 226 14.49 -21.44 5.90
CA ALA A 226 14.27 -20.65 7.11
C ALA A 226 13.06 -19.71 6.96
N ARG A 227 12.60 -19.47 5.73
CA ARG A 227 11.43 -18.65 5.43
C ARG A 227 10.16 -19.28 6.02
N PRO A 228 9.40 -18.55 6.86
CA PRO A 228 8.11 -19.01 7.34
C PRO A 228 7.15 -19.35 6.20
N ALA A 229 6.33 -20.38 6.39
CA ALA A 229 5.35 -20.84 5.40
C ALA A 229 4.00 -20.10 5.50
N ASP A 230 4.00 -18.83 5.91
CA ASP A 230 2.77 -18.01 6.01
C ASP A 230 2.38 -17.36 4.69
N GLU A 231 1.20 -16.72 4.68
CA GLU A 231 0.65 -16.07 3.49
C GLU A 231 1.47 -14.85 3.05
N LEU A 232 1.96 -14.04 3.99
CA LEU A 232 2.68 -12.81 3.67
C LEU A 232 3.99 -13.13 2.96
N HIS A 233 4.79 -14.07 3.47
CA HIS A 233 6.03 -14.51 2.83
C HIS A 233 5.81 -15.18 1.46
N ARG A 234 4.62 -15.74 1.21
CA ARG A 234 4.26 -16.27 -0.12
C ARG A 234 3.87 -15.18 -1.10
N GLN A 235 3.27 -14.09 -0.64
CA GLN A 235 2.82 -12.97 -1.48
C GLN A 235 3.93 -12.00 -1.87
N VAL A 236 4.88 -11.72 -0.97
CA VAL A 236 5.97 -10.76 -1.24
C VAL A 236 7.13 -11.36 -2.06
N GLY A 237 7.16 -12.69 -2.24
CA GLY A 237 8.21 -13.36 -3.00
C GLY A 237 9.59 -13.21 -2.37
N ASP A 238 10.55 -12.69 -3.16
CA ASP A 238 11.97 -12.59 -2.80
C ASP A 238 12.38 -11.18 -2.35
N GLU A 239 11.42 -10.28 -2.15
CA GLU A 239 11.62 -8.89 -1.71
C GLU A 239 11.88 -8.79 -0.20
N CYS A 240 12.77 -9.62 0.35
CA CYS A 240 13.01 -9.73 1.79
C CYS A 240 13.46 -8.39 2.42
N LYS A 241 14.26 -7.60 1.67
CA LYS A 241 14.81 -6.32 2.11
C LYS A 241 13.77 -5.23 2.38
N ASP A 242 12.53 -5.41 1.93
CA ASP A 242 11.48 -4.44 2.19
C ASP A 242 10.96 -4.54 3.62
N CYS A 243 11.13 -5.71 4.26
CA CYS A 243 10.68 -6.02 5.62
C CYS A 243 11.82 -6.31 6.60
N HIS A 244 12.93 -6.89 6.14
CA HIS A 244 14.05 -7.34 6.95
C HIS A 244 15.32 -6.55 6.65
N THR A 245 16.14 -6.35 7.68
CA THR A 245 17.51 -5.84 7.53
C THR A 245 18.50 -6.95 7.88
N THR A 246 19.70 -6.90 7.31
CA THR A 246 20.76 -7.88 7.58
C THR A 246 21.39 -7.70 8.97
N THR A 247 21.25 -6.52 9.57
CA THR A 247 21.74 -6.21 10.93
C THR A 247 20.71 -6.53 12.00
N GLU A 248 19.42 -6.35 11.70
CA GLU A 248 18.29 -6.60 12.61
C GLU A 248 17.20 -7.35 11.83
N TRP A 249 17.33 -8.68 11.76
CA TRP A 249 16.38 -9.51 11.01
C TRP A 249 15.01 -9.63 11.68
N LYS A 250 14.98 -9.54 13.03
CA LYS A 250 13.76 -9.58 13.85
C LYS A 250 13.77 -8.44 14.87
N PRO A 251 12.64 -7.74 15.08
CA PRO A 251 11.36 -7.92 14.38
C PRO A 251 11.42 -7.40 12.94
N ALA A 252 10.61 -7.98 12.05
CA ALA A 252 10.43 -7.42 10.71
C ALA A 252 9.62 -6.12 10.81
N THR A 253 10.01 -5.10 10.05
CA THR A 253 9.27 -3.83 9.99
C THR A 253 8.57 -3.71 8.65
N PHE A 254 7.26 -3.54 8.66
CA PHE A 254 6.46 -3.39 7.44
C PHE A 254 5.95 -1.95 7.30
N ASN A 255 6.14 -1.34 6.13
CA ASN A 255 5.64 0.00 5.82
C ASN A 255 4.80 -0.02 4.54
N HIS A 256 3.49 0.20 4.67
CA HIS A 256 2.55 0.26 3.55
C HIS A 256 2.95 1.30 2.48
N GLN A 257 3.61 2.40 2.84
CA GLN A 257 4.02 3.43 1.88
C GLN A 257 5.05 2.93 0.87
N LYS A 258 5.91 1.96 1.24
CA LYS A 258 6.91 1.38 0.33
C LYS A 258 6.26 0.63 -0.84
N PHE A 259 5.03 0.15 -0.65
CA PHE A 259 4.32 -0.67 -1.63
C PHE A 259 3.18 0.09 -2.34
N ALA A 260 2.89 1.32 -1.93
CA ALA A 260 1.73 2.08 -2.41
C ALA A 260 1.76 2.40 -3.91
N THR A 261 2.93 2.33 -4.56
CA THR A 261 3.10 2.61 -5.99
C THR A 261 3.32 1.35 -6.83
N SER A 262 3.68 0.23 -6.21
CA SER A 262 4.04 -1.02 -6.89
C SER A 262 2.98 -2.11 -6.73
N ARG A 263 2.09 -1.99 -5.73
CA ARG A 263 1.01 -2.94 -5.44
C ARG A 263 -0.28 -2.22 -5.05
N THR A 264 -1.37 -2.92 -5.29
CA THR A 264 -2.72 -2.55 -4.84
C THR A 264 -3.03 -3.22 -3.50
N CYS A 265 -4.04 -2.72 -2.77
CA CYS A 265 -4.46 -3.30 -1.50
C CYS A 265 -4.90 -4.76 -1.67
N THR A 266 -5.55 -5.09 -2.79
CA THR A 266 -6.10 -6.42 -3.07
C THR A 266 -5.01 -7.45 -3.39
N ASP A 267 -3.82 -7.04 -3.84
CA ASP A 267 -2.68 -7.96 -4.03
C ASP A 267 -2.33 -8.72 -2.74
N CYS A 268 -2.49 -8.08 -1.59
CA CYS A 268 -2.22 -8.69 -0.28
C CYS A 268 -3.49 -9.06 0.48
N HIS A 269 -4.50 -8.18 0.48
CA HIS A 269 -5.64 -8.25 1.40
C HIS A 269 -6.92 -8.84 0.80
N LEU A 270 -6.92 -9.30 -0.46
CA LEU A 270 -8.14 -9.81 -1.10
C LEU A 270 -8.86 -10.91 -0.31
N ARG A 271 -8.11 -11.82 0.34
CA ARG A 271 -8.69 -12.89 1.16
C ARG A 271 -9.20 -12.43 2.51
N ALA A 272 -8.66 -11.33 3.03
CA ALA A 272 -9.09 -10.73 4.29
C ALA A 272 -10.30 -9.79 4.10
N ARG A 273 -10.61 -9.41 2.86
CA ARG A 273 -11.73 -8.53 2.53
C ARG A 273 -13.07 -9.23 2.85
N PRO A 274 -13.93 -8.61 3.67
CA PRO A 274 -15.28 -9.11 3.89
C PRO A 274 -16.08 -9.27 2.58
N ALA A 275 -16.89 -10.33 2.52
CA ALA A 275 -17.70 -10.65 1.34
C ALA A 275 -19.09 -9.98 1.37
N ASP A 276 -19.15 -8.70 1.74
CA ASP A 276 -20.39 -7.91 1.77
C ASP A 276 -20.55 -6.99 0.55
N GLU A 277 -21.72 -6.38 0.43
CA GLU A 277 -22.07 -5.49 -0.68
C GLU A 277 -21.19 -4.23 -0.72
N LEU A 278 -20.94 -3.62 0.44
CA LEU A 278 -20.20 -2.36 0.52
C LEU A 278 -18.76 -2.54 0.02
N HIS A 279 -18.09 -3.62 0.43
CA HIS A 279 -16.73 -3.94 -0.05
C HIS A 279 -16.70 -4.35 -1.53
N ARG A 280 -17.79 -4.88 -2.09
CA ARG A 280 -17.89 -5.13 -3.54
C ARG A 280 -18.08 -3.85 -4.33
N GLN A 281 -18.89 -2.91 -3.83
CA GLN A 281 -19.17 -1.64 -4.49
C GLN A 281 -17.98 -0.68 -4.43
N ALA A 282 -17.24 -0.66 -3.32
CA ALA A 282 -16.05 0.19 -3.15
C ALA A 282 -14.86 -0.23 -4.05
N GLY A 283 -14.88 -1.44 -4.63
CA GLY A 283 -13.81 -1.91 -5.51
C GLY A 283 -12.44 -1.94 -4.82
N ASP A 284 -11.47 -1.22 -5.39
CA ASP A 284 -10.10 -1.09 -4.88
C ASP A 284 -9.85 0.22 -4.10
N GLU A 285 -10.88 1.06 -3.92
CA GLU A 285 -10.82 2.38 -3.28
C GLU A 285 -10.83 2.28 -1.74
N CYS A 286 -10.00 1.38 -1.18
CA CYS A 286 -10.00 1.05 0.24
C CYS A 286 -9.72 2.27 1.14
N ASN A 287 -8.90 3.21 0.65
CA ASN A 287 -8.47 4.41 1.37
C ASN A 287 -9.59 5.45 1.56
N ASP A 288 -10.77 5.23 0.98
CA ASP A 288 -11.93 6.07 1.27
C ASP A 288 -12.62 5.73 2.58
N CYS A 289 -12.37 4.54 3.12
CA CYS A 289 -12.96 4.04 4.36
C CYS A 289 -11.91 3.63 5.41
N HIS A 290 -10.75 3.15 4.96
CA HIS A 290 -9.70 2.61 5.82
C HIS A 290 -8.44 3.46 5.79
N THR A 291 -7.70 3.44 6.90
CA THR A 291 -6.34 3.97 6.96
C THR A 291 -5.36 2.84 7.26
N THR A 292 -4.12 2.97 6.81
CA THR A 292 -3.07 1.96 7.04
C THR A 292 -2.56 1.96 8.49
N THR A 293 -2.84 3.01 9.27
CA THR A 293 -2.50 3.13 10.69
C THR A 293 -3.63 2.67 11.60
N GLU A 294 -4.88 2.91 11.21
CA GLU A 294 -6.08 2.53 11.95
C GLU A 294 -7.09 1.90 10.97
N TRP A 295 -6.91 0.59 10.73
CA TRP A 295 -7.76 -0.13 9.77
C TRP A 295 -9.19 -0.37 10.28
N LYS A 296 -9.37 -0.42 11.61
CA LYS A 296 -10.67 -0.59 12.28
C LYS A 296 -10.80 0.37 13.47
N PRO A 297 -11.97 1.00 13.66
CA PRO A 297 -13.16 0.95 12.80
C PRO A 297 -12.94 1.69 11.48
N ALA A 298 -13.64 1.27 10.42
CA ALA A 298 -13.67 2.03 9.18
C ALA A 298 -14.52 3.29 9.36
N THR A 299 -14.06 4.42 8.83
CA THR A 299 -14.78 5.69 8.88
C THR A 299 -15.07 6.14 7.46
N VAL A 300 -16.35 6.39 7.15
CA VAL A 300 -16.79 6.82 5.81
C VAL A 300 -17.01 8.33 5.80
N ASP A 301 -16.23 9.03 4.97
CA ASP A 301 -16.47 10.44 4.68
C ASP A 301 -17.44 10.58 3.49
N HIS A 302 -18.70 10.88 3.80
CA HIS A 302 -19.75 11.04 2.80
C HIS A 302 -19.52 12.23 1.84
N GLN A 303 -18.62 13.18 2.17
CA GLN A 303 -18.28 14.28 1.25
C GLN A 303 -17.55 13.76 0.00
N LYS A 304 -16.74 12.71 0.15
CA LYS A 304 -16.04 12.06 -0.97
C LYS A 304 -17.01 11.44 -1.98
N PHE A 305 -18.17 10.99 -1.51
CA PHE A 305 -19.21 10.35 -2.32
C PHE A 305 -20.33 11.32 -2.75
N SER A 306 -20.11 12.63 -2.65
CA SER A 306 -21.14 13.66 -2.89
C SER A 306 -21.79 13.63 -4.29
N ARG A 307 -21.12 13.04 -5.29
CA ARG A 307 -21.60 12.85 -6.67
C ARG A 307 -22.38 11.56 -6.91
N GLN A 308 -22.36 10.62 -5.97
CA GLN A 308 -23.11 9.37 -6.07
C GLN A 308 -24.49 9.54 -5.42
N ALA A 309 -25.50 8.88 -5.99
CA ALA A 309 -26.81 8.81 -5.37
C ALA A 309 -26.73 8.00 -4.07
N CYS A 310 -27.41 8.46 -3.02
CA CYS A 310 -27.40 7.78 -1.72
C CYS A 310 -27.95 6.35 -1.82
N SER A 311 -28.91 6.13 -2.70
CA SER A 311 -29.53 4.83 -2.98
C SER A 311 -28.53 3.80 -3.48
N THR A 312 -27.49 4.18 -4.22
CA THR A 312 -26.44 3.24 -4.69
C THR A 312 -25.91 2.34 -3.57
N CYS A 313 -25.74 2.90 -2.37
CA CYS A 313 -25.25 2.17 -1.20
C CYS A 313 -26.35 1.85 -0.18
N HIS A 314 -27.35 2.72 -0.02
CA HIS A 314 -28.32 2.66 1.09
C HIS A 314 -29.72 2.17 0.69
N ASP A 315 -29.96 1.77 -0.56
CA ASP A 315 -31.30 1.36 -1.04
C ASP A 315 -31.92 0.26 -0.17
N GLN A 316 -31.14 -0.75 0.20
CA GLN A 316 -31.60 -1.87 1.04
C GLN A 316 -32.00 -1.45 2.47
N LYS A 317 -31.54 -0.28 2.93
CA LYS A 317 -31.86 0.27 4.25
C LYS A 317 -32.97 1.32 4.19
N ARG A 318 -33.41 1.71 2.99
CA ARG A 318 -34.48 2.68 2.80
C ARG A 318 -35.83 2.07 3.24
N PRO A 319 -36.57 2.72 4.14
CA PRO A 319 -37.93 2.30 4.48
C PRO A 319 -38.82 2.22 3.24
N ALA A 320 -39.67 1.19 3.18
CA ALA A 320 -40.58 0.96 2.05
C ALA A 320 -41.90 1.75 2.15
N ASP A 321 -41.86 2.97 2.71
CA ASP A 321 -43.04 3.83 2.84
C ASP A 321 -43.24 4.77 1.64
N GLU A 322 -44.39 5.44 1.61
CA GLU A 322 -44.76 6.37 0.53
C GLU A 322 -43.85 7.57 0.44
N LEU A 323 -43.44 8.15 1.57
CA LEU A 323 -42.63 9.36 1.60
C LEU A 323 -41.25 9.10 0.98
N HIS A 324 -40.59 7.99 1.34
CA HIS A 324 -39.32 7.59 0.75
C HIS A 324 -39.43 7.21 -0.75
N ARG A 325 -40.58 6.70 -1.20
CA ARG A 325 -40.83 6.44 -2.63
C ARG A 325 -41.01 7.73 -3.43
N GLN A 326 -41.70 8.73 -2.87
CA GLN A 326 -41.94 10.02 -3.53
C GLN A 326 -40.70 10.91 -3.55
N ALA A 327 -39.90 10.90 -2.48
CA ALA A 327 -38.66 11.67 -2.39
C ALA A 327 -37.56 11.19 -3.35
N GLY A 328 -37.62 9.92 -3.78
CA GLY A 328 -36.61 9.34 -4.68
C GLY A 328 -35.21 9.33 -4.04
N ASP A 329 -34.24 9.94 -4.70
CA ASP A 329 -32.84 10.00 -4.27
C ASP A 329 -32.46 11.33 -3.58
N GLU A 330 -33.42 12.23 -3.37
CA GLU A 330 -33.23 13.52 -2.70
C GLU A 330 -33.17 13.37 -1.17
N CYS A 331 -32.41 12.38 -0.68
CA CYS A 331 -32.29 12.07 0.75
C CYS A 331 -31.78 13.27 1.56
N LYS A 332 -30.96 14.13 0.96
CA LYS A 332 -30.33 15.30 1.59
C LYS A 332 -31.32 16.40 1.95
N ASP A 333 -32.54 16.37 1.42
CA ASP A 333 -33.60 17.30 1.81
C ASP A 333 -34.21 16.97 3.18
N CYS A 334 -34.05 15.72 3.64
CA CYS A 334 -34.64 15.22 4.88
C CYS A 334 -33.62 14.68 5.90
N HIS A 335 -32.48 14.16 5.43
CA HIS A 335 -31.46 13.51 6.24
C HIS A 335 -30.13 14.25 6.21
N THR A 336 -29.40 14.18 7.32
CA THR A 336 -27.99 14.59 7.39
C THR A 336 -27.10 13.36 7.54
N THR A 337 -25.86 13.44 7.06
CA THR A 337 -24.89 12.33 7.15
C THR A 337 -24.32 12.15 8.56
N THR A 338 -24.47 13.14 9.44
CA THR A 338 -24.05 13.09 10.84
C THR A 338 -25.16 12.64 11.77
N GLU A 339 -26.40 13.04 11.47
CA GLU A 339 -27.61 12.69 12.23
C GLU A 339 -28.69 12.22 11.25
N TRP A 340 -28.64 10.93 10.90
CA TRP A 340 -29.57 10.36 9.92
C TRP A 340 -31.01 10.25 10.46
N LYS A 341 -31.17 10.15 11.78
CA LYS A 341 -32.47 10.07 12.46
C LYS A 341 -32.50 11.03 13.67
N PRO A 342 -33.62 11.75 13.90
CA PRO A 342 -34.84 11.77 13.09
C PRO A 342 -34.66 12.54 11.77
N ALA A 343 -35.41 12.15 10.74
CA ALA A 343 -35.48 12.93 9.51
C ALA A 343 -36.24 14.24 9.78
N THR A 344 -35.74 15.35 9.26
CA THR A 344 -36.38 16.67 9.40
C THR A 344 -36.64 17.24 8.02
N VAL A 345 -37.90 17.53 7.70
CA VAL A 345 -38.28 18.09 6.39
C VAL A 345 -38.28 19.60 6.45
N ASP A 346 -37.41 20.23 5.67
CA ASP A 346 -37.39 21.68 5.48
C ASP A 346 -38.26 22.07 4.27
N HIS A 347 -39.49 22.52 4.54
CA HIS A 347 -40.44 22.93 3.52
C HIS A 347 -39.98 24.17 2.73
N GLN A 348 -39.01 24.96 3.22
CA GLN A 348 -38.46 26.07 2.45
C GLN A 348 -37.63 25.57 1.27
N LYS A 349 -36.87 24.49 1.45
CA LYS A 349 -36.07 23.86 0.39
C LYS A 349 -36.95 23.19 -0.67
N LEU A 350 -38.12 22.70 -0.27
CA LEU A 350 -39.09 22.04 -1.13
C LEU A 350 -40.15 22.99 -1.75
N SER A 351 -40.00 24.30 -1.57
CA SER A 351 -40.98 25.32 -1.98
C SER A 351 -41.32 25.36 -3.48
N ARG A 352 -40.50 24.74 -4.34
CA ARG A 352 -40.77 24.62 -5.78
C ARG A 352 -41.67 23.43 -6.14
N GLN A 353 -41.87 22.49 -5.23
CA GLN A 353 -42.76 21.36 -5.45
C GLN A 353 -44.18 21.68 -4.99
N ALA A 354 -45.18 21.18 -5.72
CA ALA A 354 -46.56 21.31 -5.31
C ALA A 354 -46.80 20.54 -4.01
N CYS A 355 -47.56 21.12 -3.06
CA CYS A 355 -47.87 20.46 -1.78
C CYS A 355 -48.55 19.09 -2.00
N THR A 356 -49.33 18.97 -3.07
CA THR A 356 -50.04 17.74 -3.46
C THR A 356 -49.09 16.62 -3.90
N THR A 357 -47.85 16.90 -4.29
CA THR A 357 -46.85 15.86 -4.56
C THR A 357 -46.67 14.93 -3.37
N CYS A 358 -46.71 15.46 -2.14
CA CYS A 358 -46.50 14.69 -0.91
C CYS A 358 -47.78 14.53 -0.07
N HIS A 359 -48.66 15.53 -0.08
CA HIS A 359 -49.78 15.61 0.88
C HIS A 359 -51.16 15.28 0.28
N ASP A 360 -51.25 14.90 -1.00
CA ASP A 360 -52.56 14.68 -1.65
C ASP A 360 -53.40 13.61 -0.93
N GLN A 361 -52.79 12.50 -0.52
CA GLN A 361 -53.49 11.43 0.22
C GLN A 361 -53.99 11.84 1.60
N LYS A 362 -53.39 12.89 2.19
CA LYS A 362 -53.77 13.40 3.52
C LYS A 362 -54.76 14.57 3.44
N ARG A 363 -55.01 15.07 2.23
CA ARG A 363 -55.96 16.16 2.00
C ARG A 363 -57.38 15.67 2.30
N PRO A 364 -58.14 16.36 3.17
CA PRO A 364 -59.55 16.06 3.38
C PRO A 364 -60.35 16.13 2.06
N ALA A 365 -61.28 15.19 1.89
CA ALA A 365 -62.10 15.09 0.68
C ALA A 365 -63.37 15.97 0.74
N ASP A 366 -63.28 17.17 1.31
CA ASP A 366 -64.39 18.12 1.37
C ASP A 366 -64.37 19.13 0.21
N GLU A 367 -65.49 19.87 0.06
CA GLU A 367 -65.67 20.85 -1.00
C GLU A 367 -64.66 22.01 -0.91
N LEU A 368 -64.34 22.48 0.29
CA LEU A 368 -63.44 23.62 0.48
C LEU A 368 -62.02 23.27 0.03
N HIS A 369 -61.50 22.08 0.38
CA HIS A 369 -60.20 21.61 -0.08
C HIS A 369 -60.18 21.30 -1.59
N ARG A 370 -61.31 20.89 -2.18
CA ARG A 370 -61.42 20.73 -3.64
C ARG A 370 -61.38 22.08 -4.37
N GLN A 371 -62.07 23.09 -3.86
CA GLN A 371 -62.10 24.44 -4.45
C GLN A 371 -60.78 25.19 -4.27
N ALA A 372 -60.11 25.03 -3.12
CA ALA A 372 -58.80 25.64 -2.87
C ALA A 372 -57.67 25.07 -3.76
N GLY A 373 -57.86 23.88 -4.34
CA GLY A 373 -56.90 23.29 -5.27
C GLY A 373 -55.51 23.07 -4.64
N ASN A 374 -54.50 23.76 -5.18
CA ASN A 374 -53.10 23.69 -4.74
C ASN A 374 -52.67 24.89 -3.86
N ASP A 375 -53.57 25.85 -3.58
CA ASP A 375 -53.25 27.08 -2.84
C ASP A 375 -53.29 26.86 -1.32
N CYS A 376 -52.65 25.79 -0.83
CA CYS A 376 -52.70 25.39 0.57
C CYS A 376 -52.19 26.50 1.52
N ALA A 377 -51.21 27.29 1.08
CA ALA A 377 -50.61 28.38 1.85
C ALA A 377 -51.55 29.57 2.13
N ALA A 378 -52.72 29.63 1.47
CA ALA A 378 -53.76 30.60 1.79
C ALA A 378 -54.45 30.31 3.15
N CYS A 379 -54.42 29.05 3.58
CA CYS A 379 -55.12 28.56 4.78
C CYS A 379 -54.20 27.89 5.81
N HIS A 380 -53.11 27.28 5.36
CA HIS A 380 -52.20 26.50 6.19
C HIS A 380 -50.81 27.13 6.24
N THR A 381 -50.15 26.99 7.39
CA THR A 381 -48.71 27.25 7.53
C THR A 381 -47.96 25.94 7.69
N THR A 382 -46.69 25.89 7.30
CA THR A 382 -45.86 24.69 7.39
C THR A 382 -45.40 24.39 8.82
N THR A 383 -45.45 25.38 9.72
CA THR A 383 -45.11 25.25 11.15
C THR A 383 -46.31 24.93 12.02
N GLU A 384 -47.49 25.44 11.65
CA GLU A 384 -48.75 25.25 12.37
C GLU A 384 -49.84 24.88 11.35
N TRP A 385 -49.82 23.62 10.90
CA TRP A 385 -50.76 23.15 9.86
C TRP A 385 -52.21 23.12 10.33
N LYS A 386 -52.43 22.95 11.64
CA LYS A 386 -53.75 22.97 12.29
C LYS A 386 -53.70 23.84 13.56
N PRO A 387 -54.73 24.68 13.81
CA PRO A 387 -55.92 24.90 12.98
C PRO A 387 -55.59 25.69 11.70
N ALA A 388 -56.37 25.49 10.64
CA ALA A 388 -56.26 26.28 9.42
C ALA A 388 -56.96 27.64 9.64
N THR A 389 -56.35 28.71 9.17
CA THR A 389 -56.92 30.06 9.23
C THR A 389 -56.97 30.64 7.83
N VAL A 390 -58.17 30.98 7.36
CA VAL A 390 -58.36 31.57 6.02
C VAL A 390 -58.04 33.06 6.08
N ASP A 391 -57.02 33.48 5.34
CA ASP A 391 -56.73 34.89 5.12
C ASP A 391 -57.39 35.38 3.83
N HIS A 392 -58.56 36.02 3.97
CA HIS A 392 -59.32 36.54 2.84
C HIS A 392 -58.56 37.63 2.05
N GLN A 393 -57.55 38.30 2.63
CA GLN A 393 -56.73 39.27 1.89
C GLN A 393 -55.86 38.58 0.85
N LYS A 394 -55.35 37.39 1.15
CA LYS A 394 -54.56 36.58 0.20
C LYS A 394 -55.43 36.01 -0.93
N LEU A 395 -56.74 35.94 -0.71
CA LEU A 395 -57.73 35.44 -1.68
C LEU A 395 -58.52 36.57 -2.38
N ALA A 396 -58.15 37.84 -2.17
CA ALA A 396 -58.92 39.00 -2.66
C ALA A 396 -59.09 39.07 -4.20
N ARG A 397 -58.32 38.29 -4.96
CA ARG A 397 -58.44 38.19 -6.43
C ARG A 397 -59.46 37.14 -6.89
N GLN A 398 -59.94 36.28 -5.99
CA GLN A 398 -60.97 35.28 -6.29
C GLN A 398 -62.36 35.85 -6.04
N ALA A 399 -63.34 35.45 -6.86
CA ALA A 399 -64.72 35.85 -6.62
C ALA A 399 -65.26 35.19 -5.34
N CYS A 400 -66.06 35.90 -4.55
CA CYS A 400 -66.65 35.34 -3.32
C CYS A 400 -67.42 34.05 -3.60
N THR A 401 -68.10 33.99 -4.75
CA THR A 401 -68.86 32.83 -5.22
C THR A 401 -67.99 31.62 -5.57
N THR A 402 -66.68 31.78 -5.80
CA THR A 402 -65.79 30.64 -5.97
C THR A 402 -65.80 29.71 -4.76
N CYS A 403 -66.01 30.25 -3.55
CA CYS A 403 -66.04 29.47 -2.31
C CYS A 403 -67.42 29.48 -1.61
N HIS A 404 -68.16 30.59 -1.69
CA HIS A 404 -69.38 30.80 -0.89
C HIS A 404 -70.69 30.64 -1.67
N ASP A 405 -70.67 30.17 -2.93
CA ASP A 405 -71.90 30.04 -3.73
C ASP A 405 -72.95 29.14 -3.08
N LEU A 406 -72.53 28.01 -2.50
CA LEU A 406 -73.41 27.08 -1.79
C LEU A 406 -73.99 27.63 -0.48
N LYS A 407 -73.41 28.71 0.07
CA LYS A 407 -73.85 29.35 1.31
C LYS A 407 -74.61 30.64 1.06
N ARG A 408 -74.68 31.11 -0.19
CA ARG A 408 -75.43 32.30 -0.57
C ARG A 408 -76.93 32.05 -0.35
N PRO A 409 -77.63 32.90 0.43
CA PRO A 409 -79.08 32.85 0.51
C PRO A 409 -79.74 33.00 -0.87
N ALA A 410 -80.84 32.29 -1.10
CA ALA A 410 -81.54 32.27 -2.39
C ALA A 410 -82.59 33.39 -2.56
N ASP A 411 -82.63 34.36 -1.63
CA ASP A 411 -83.61 35.44 -1.67
C ASP A 411 -83.39 36.40 -2.86
N GLU A 412 -84.40 37.22 -3.11
CA GLU A 412 -84.40 38.16 -4.24
C GLU A 412 -83.30 39.22 -4.13
N LEU A 413 -82.92 39.63 -2.91
CA LEU A 413 -81.89 40.66 -2.72
C LEU A 413 -80.50 40.12 -3.11
N HIS A 414 -80.13 38.94 -2.61
CA HIS A 414 -78.85 38.29 -2.98
C HIS A 414 -78.79 37.92 -4.46
N ARG A 415 -79.91 37.59 -5.11
CA ARG A 415 -79.96 37.37 -6.56
C ARG A 415 -79.74 38.65 -7.37
N GLN A 416 -80.21 39.81 -6.89
CA GLN A 416 -80.07 41.08 -7.59
C GLN A 416 -78.69 41.72 -7.42
N VAL A 417 -78.09 41.62 -6.24
CA VAL A 417 -76.71 42.10 -5.98
C VAL A 417 -75.67 41.25 -6.74
N GLY A 418 -76.02 40.02 -7.11
CA GLY A 418 -75.16 39.14 -7.91
C GLY A 418 -73.91 38.73 -7.13
N ASN A 419 -72.73 39.15 -7.63
CA ASN A 419 -71.43 38.79 -7.05
C ASN A 419 -70.79 39.91 -6.21
N ASP A 420 -71.45 41.07 -6.08
CA ASP A 420 -70.92 42.21 -5.34
C ASP A 420 -71.23 42.11 -3.83
N CYS A 421 -70.76 41.04 -3.19
CA CYS A 421 -71.02 40.78 -1.78
C CYS A 421 -70.44 41.87 -0.86
N GLY A 422 -69.36 42.52 -1.31
CA GLY A 422 -68.64 43.58 -0.58
C GLY A 422 -69.46 44.85 -0.37
N ALA A 423 -70.56 45.04 -1.11
CA ALA A 423 -71.50 46.14 -0.90
C ALA A 423 -72.16 46.10 0.49
N CYS A 424 -72.33 44.90 1.07
CA CYS A 424 -73.03 44.71 2.35
C CYS A 424 -72.21 43.93 3.39
N HIS A 425 -71.31 43.05 2.94
CA HIS A 425 -70.55 42.15 3.83
C HIS A 425 -69.07 42.50 3.87
N THR A 426 -68.49 42.41 5.07
CA THR A 426 -67.03 42.50 5.25
C THR A 426 -66.44 41.13 5.61
N THR A 427 -65.21 40.87 5.20
CA THR A 427 -64.51 39.61 5.53
C THR A 427 -64.10 39.52 7.01
N ARG A 428 -64.13 40.65 7.74
CA ARG A 428 -63.88 40.70 9.19
C ARG A 428 -65.14 40.47 10.02
N ALA A 429 -66.29 40.90 9.52
CA ALA A 429 -67.60 40.73 10.12
C ALA A 429 -68.64 40.51 9.01
N TRP A 430 -68.93 39.24 8.72
CA TRP A 430 -69.86 38.87 7.65
C TRP A 430 -71.33 39.07 8.06
N ALA A 431 -71.63 38.89 9.36
CA ALA A 431 -72.96 39.08 9.93
C ALA A 431 -72.87 39.85 11.26
N PRO A 432 -73.75 40.85 11.50
CA PRO A 432 -74.74 41.38 10.56
C PRO A 432 -74.08 42.13 9.39
N ALA A 433 -74.76 42.18 8.25
CA ALA A 433 -74.34 43.02 7.12
C ALA A 433 -74.54 44.51 7.46
N THR A 434 -73.65 45.37 6.98
CA THR A 434 -73.78 46.83 7.10
C THR A 434 -74.55 47.35 5.89
N PHE A 435 -75.55 48.21 6.11
CA PHE A 435 -76.38 48.80 5.06
C PHE A 435 -76.59 50.29 5.33
N GLU A 436 -76.24 51.14 4.38
CA GLU A 436 -76.40 52.60 4.44
C GLU A 436 -77.83 53.01 4.06
N HIS A 437 -78.74 53.06 5.04
CA HIS A 437 -80.17 53.30 4.83
C HIS A 437 -80.49 54.70 4.27
N ASP A 438 -79.66 55.70 4.58
CA ASP A 438 -79.85 57.11 4.20
C ASP A 438 -79.91 57.35 2.69
N GLN A 439 -79.42 56.40 1.89
CA GLN A 439 -79.55 56.45 0.43
C GLN A 439 -81.00 56.31 -0.05
N TYR A 440 -81.88 55.72 0.77
CA TYR A 440 -83.26 55.41 0.42
C TYR A 440 -84.26 56.25 1.21
N PHE A 441 -84.08 56.37 2.53
CA PHE A 441 -84.88 57.21 3.41
C PHE A 441 -84.04 57.62 4.61
N VAL A 442 -83.90 58.91 4.87
CA VAL A 442 -83.06 59.42 5.95
C VAL A 442 -83.80 59.29 7.27
N LEU A 443 -83.23 58.55 8.20
CA LEU A 443 -83.67 58.51 9.60
C LEU A 443 -82.87 59.57 10.36
N ASP A 444 -83.46 60.74 10.53
CA ASP A 444 -82.82 61.83 11.27
C ASP A 444 -82.80 61.58 12.79
N ARG A 445 -82.13 62.48 13.52
CA ARG A 445 -81.80 62.30 14.94
C ARG A 445 -83.04 62.15 15.83
N ASP A 446 -84.16 62.76 15.45
CA ASP A 446 -85.43 62.72 16.18
C ASP A 446 -86.31 61.53 15.75
N HIS A 447 -85.98 60.86 14.63
CA HIS A 447 -86.72 59.74 14.05
C HIS A 447 -85.90 58.44 13.98
N GLN A 448 -85.22 58.07 15.07
CA GLN A 448 -84.58 56.78 15.21
C GLN A 448 -85.61 55.63 15.34
N ALA A 449 -86.10 55.15 14.21
CA ALA A 449 -87.02 54.02 14.14
C ALA A 449 -86.28 52.68 14.01
N THR A 450 -86.82 51.62 14.62
CA THR A 450 -86.34 50.25 14.36
C THR A 450 -86.74 49.81 12.95
N CYS A 451 -85.94 48.96 12.28
CA CYS A 451 -86.26 48.48 10.93
C CYS A 451 -87.69 47.90 10.83
N ARG A 452 -88.16 47.24 11.89
CA ARG A 452 -89.49 46.60 11.95
C ARG A 452 -90.66 47.59 11.99
N THR A 453 -90.40 48.86 12.28
CA THR A 453 -91.42 49.92 12.27
C THR A 453 -92.00 50.08 10.86
N CYS A 454 -91.13 50.05 9.84
CA CYS A 454 -91.54 50.16 8.43
C CYS A 454 -91.58 48.79 7.75
N HIS A 455 -90.60 47.92 8.03
CA HIS A 455 -90.49 46.60 7.43
C HIS A 455 -91.17 45.55 8.31
N THR A 456 -92.50 45.46 8.16
CA THR A 456 -93.33 44.53 8.93
C THR A 456 -93.19 43.08 8.46
N ASP A 457 -92.74 42.86 7.22
CA ASP A 457 -92.41 41.53 6.71
C ASP A 457 -90.95 41.19 7.00
N THR A 458 -90.73 40.32 8.00
CA THR A 458 -89.40 39.84 8.37
C THR A 458 -88.70 39.02 7.29
N GLY A 459 -89.45 38.54 6.28
CA GLY A 459 -88.92 37.79 5.14
C GLY A 459 -88.69 38.64 3.89
N ASN A 460 -89.15 39.90 3.88
CA ASN A 460 -89.04 40.78 2.71
C ASN A 460 -88.93 42.25 3.10
N TYR A 461 -87.70 42.71 3.29
CA TYR A 461 -87.39 44.12 3.56
C TYR A 461 -87.62 45.07 2.37
N LYS A 462 -88.04 44.57 1.19
CA LYS A 462 -88.59 45.44 0.13
C LYS A 462 -90.04 45.82 0.38
N SER A 463 -90.75 45.03 1.18
CA SER A 463 -92.07 45.42 1.67
C SER A 463 -91.88 46.36 2.85
N TYR A 464 -92.48 47.53 2.73
CA TYR A 464 -92.49 48.51 3.80
C TYR A 464 -93.84 49.19 3.87
N THR A 465 -94.14 49.75 5.02
CA THR A 465 -95.30 50.60 5.22
C THR A 465 -94.89 51.90 5.90
N CYS A 466 -95.44 53.01 5.42
CA CYS A 466 -95.26 54.32 6.06
C CYS A 466 -96.33 54.58 7.13
N TYR A 467 -97.30 53.66 7.28
CA TYR A 467 -98.41 53.78 8.24
C TYR A 467 -98.04 53.32 9.66
N GLY A 468 -96.82 52.82 9.86
CA GLY A 468 -96.34 52.32 11.16
C GLY A 468 -95.89 53.39 12.16
N CYS A 469 -95.82 54.66 11.74
CA CYS A 469 -95.46 55.81 12.56
C CYS A 469 -96.70 56.58 13.04
N HIS A 470 -96.51 57.65 13.83
CA HIS A 470 -97.60 58.38 14.46
C HIS A 470 -98.63 58.97 13.45
N GLU A 471 -99.91 58.72 13.75
CA GLU A 471 -101.14 59.28 13.17
C GLU A 471 -101.33 59.25 11.64
N HIS A 472 -100.70 58.28 10.98
CA HIS A 472 -100.87 58.04 9.55
C HIS A 472 -101.83 56.87 9.26
N SER A 473 -103.10 56.98 9.67
CA SER A 473 -104.10 56.05 9.12
C SER A 473 -104.22 56.25 7.60
N GLN A 474 -104.29 55.17 6.83
CA GLN A 474 -104.42 55.22 5.37
C GLN A 474 -105.55 56.17 4.92
N SER A 475 -106.67 56.18 5.64
CA SER A 475 -107.81 57.08 5.38
C SER A 475 -107.48 58.56 5.58
N ARG A 476 -106.69 58.91 6.62
CA ARG A 476 -106.33 60.31 6.90
C ARG A 476 -105.28 60.83 5.92
N ILE A 477 -104.27 60.02 5.58
CA ILE A 477 -103.28 60.35 4.55
C ILE A 477 -103.97 60.61 3.22
N LEU A 478 -104.85 59.71 2.79
CA LEU A 478 -105.61 59.86 1.55
C LEU A 478 -106.50 61.11 1.57
N SER A 479 -107.07 61.48 2.73
CA SER A 479 -107.85 62.72 2.85
C SER A 479 -106.98 63.95 2.65
N LYS A 480 -105.81 64.00 3.30
CA LYS A 480 -104.89 65.13 3.21
C LYS A 480 -104.27 65.28 1.83
N HIS A 481 -103.85 64.20 1.20
CA HIS A 481 -103.33 64.26 -0.17
C HIS A 481 -104.41 64.69 -1.17
N ARG A 482 -105.69 64.32 -0.95
CA ARG A 482 -106.81 64.82 -1.77
C ARG A 482 -107.08 66.31 -1.58
N GLU A 483 -106.92 66.86 -0.37
CA GLU A 483 -107.00 68.30 -0.13
C GLU A 483 -105.96 69.06 -0.98
N GLU A 484 -104.77 68.48 -1.14
CA GLU A 484 -103.67 69.00 -1.97
C GLU A 484 -103.72 68.57 -3.45
N ARG A 485 -104.81 67.91 -3.89
CA ARG A 485 -104.99 67.38 -5.27
C ARG A 485 -103.93 66.36 -5.72
N ILE A 486 -103.29 65.67 -4.79
CA ILE A 486 -102.34 64.58 -5.05
C ILE A 486 -103.09 63.25 -4.94
N SER A 487 -103.19 62.51 -6.05
CA SER A 487 -103.90 61.21 -6.10
C SER A 487 -102.97 60.00 -6.25
N ASP A 488 -101.73 60.20 -6.73
CA ASP A 488 -100.74 59.13 -6.91
C ASP A 488 -99.75 59.11 -5.74
N ILE A 489 -100.09 58.33 -4.70
CA ILE A 489 -99.32 58.23 -3.45
C ILE A 489 -98.74 56.83 -3.20
N GLY A 490 -98.67 55.98 -4.24
CA GLY A 490 -98.27 54.58 -4.11
C GLY A 490 -96.80 54.37 -3.73
N ASP A 491 -95.96 55.38 -3.94
CA ASP A 491 -94.54 55.39 -3.59
C ASP A 491 -94.23 56.63 -2.75
N CYS A 492 -94.33 56.50 -1.44
CA CYS A 492 -94.19 57.62 -0.51
C CYS A 492 -92.78 58.20 -0.51
N VAL A 493 -91.74 57.34 -0.63
CA VAL A 493 -90.33 57.75 -0.54
C VAL A 493 -89.86 58.54 -1.76
N ARG A 494 -90.59 58.45 -2.89
CA ARG A 494 -90.36 59.30 -4.05
C ARG A 494 -90.49 60.79 -3.71
N CYS A 495 -91.45 61.14 -2.86
CA CYS A 495 -91.76 62.52 -2.49
C CYS A 495 -91.29 62.87 -1.07
N HIS A 496 -91.25 61.89 -0.15
CA HIS A 496 -90.83 62.06 1.24
C HIS A 496 -89.55 61.26 1.51
N ARG A 497 -88.39 61.89 1.35
CA ARG A 497 -87.08 61.26 1.55
C ARG A 497 -86.56 61.30 2.99
N SER A 498 -87.27 61.99 3.87
CA SER A 498 -86.99 62.12 5.30
C SER A 498 -88.29 62.16 6.10
N ALA A 499 -88.20 62.01 7.41
CA ALA A 499 -89.33 62.15 8.33
C ALA A 499 -89.65 63.64 8.67
N ASN A 500 -88.92 64.59 8.07
CA ASN A 500 -89.09 66.00 8.35
C ASN A 500 -90.36 66.54 7.67
N GLU A 501 -91.27 67.08 8.49
CA GLU A 501 -92.56 67.65 8.11
C GLU A 501 -92.48 68.90 7.22
N HIS A 502 -91.28 69.44 7.00
CA HIS A 502 -91.05 70.63 6.16
C HIS A 502 -90.54 70.35 4.73
N GLU A 503 -90.34 69.09 4.32
CA GLU A 503 -89.80 68.76 2.99
C GLU A 503 -90.87 68.39 1.94
N GLY A 504 -92.08 68.92 2.08
CA GLY A 504 -93.13 68.85 1.04
C GLY A 504 -93.14 70.11 0.17
N GLY A 505 -92.08 70.37 -0.61
CA GLY A 505 -91.95 71.62 -1.36
C GLY A 505 -91.31 71.48 -2.75
N HIS A 506 -92.17 71.42 -3.78
CA HIS A 506 -91.94 71.84 -5.17
C HIS A 506 -90.72 71.31 -5.94
N GLU A 507 -90.97 70.39 -6.88
CA GLU A 507 -90.20 70.38 -8.13
C GLU A 507 -90.37 71.72 -8.86
N GLY A 508 -89.28 72.49 -8.92
CA GLY A 508 -89.10 73.60 -9.85
C GLY A 508 -88.90 74.97 -9.20
N GLY A 509 -87.66 75.45 -9.11
CA GLY A 509 -87.39 76.86 -8.84
C GLY A 509 -85.97 77.15 -8.36
N ARG A 510 -85.27 78.03 -9.07
CA ARG A 510 -83.95 78.55 -8.75
C ARG A 510 -83.96 79.49 -7.53
N GLU A 511 -82.78 79.59 -6.93
CA GLU A 511 -82.17 80.76 -6.25
C GLU A 511 -82.47 81.06 -4.76
N ARG A 512 -81.34 81.08 -4.02
CA ARG A 512 -80.89 82.07 -3.01
C ARG A 512 -81.64 82.20 -1.67
N GLY A 513 -80.86 82.10 -0.58
CA GLY A 513 -81.15 82.72 0.72
C GLY A 513 -80.39 81.98 1.81
N ARG A 514 -79.21 82.45 2.23
CA ARG A 514 -79.01 83.35 3.38
C ARG A 514 -79.23 82.61 4.70
N ARG A 515 -78.11 82.29 5.34
CA ARG A 515 -77.99 81.79 6.72
C ARG A 515 -78.39 82.91 7.67
N ASP A 516 -79.37 82.64 8.52
CA ASP A 516 -79.56 83.38 9.76
C ASP A 516 -79.26 82.41 10.91
N ASN A 517 -78.21 82.75 11.66
CA ASN A 517 -77.83 82.09 12.90
C ASN A 517 -78.77 82.56 14.02
N HIS A 518 -79.33 81.62 14.77
CA HIS A 518 -79.68 81.85 16.17
C HIS A 518 -78.98 80.78 17.00
N GLU A 519 -77.89 81.21 17.63
CA GLU A 519 -77.39 80.67 18.88
C GLU A 519 -78.34 81.16 19.97
N ASP A 520 -78.86 80.26 20.80
CA ASP A 520 -79.32 80.61 22.14
C ASP A 520 -78.80 79.55 23.11
N ASP A 521 -78.11 80.06 24.11
CA ASP A 521 -77.34 79.40 25.15
C ASP A 521 -78.19 78.65 26.19
N ASP A 522 -77.51 77.73 26.86
CA ASP A 522 -77.79 76.96 28.07
C ASP A 522 -78.81 77.54 29.10
N ASP A 523 -79.76 76.69 29.53
CA ASP A 523 -79.96 76.28 30.94
C ASP A 523 -80.90 75.05 31.06
#